data_AF-A0A7C3FR71-F1
#
_entry.id   AF-A0A7C3FR71-F1
#
_cell.length_a   1.000
_cell.length_b   1.000
_cell.length_c   1.000
_cell.angle_alpha   90.00
_cell.angle_beta   90.00
_cell.angle_gamma   90.00
#
_symmetry.space_group_name_H-M   'P 1'
#
loop_
_entity.id
_entity.type
_entity.pdbx_description
1 polymer ?
#
loop_
_entity_poly.entity_id
_entity_poly.type
_entity_poly.pdbx_seq_one_letter_code
_entity_poly.pdbx_strand_id
1 'polypeptide(L)'
;MVKAKLHFGVVVLIMVALMFGACSDTVGGPCEYMDIPGIARVVSANEANPADFNCKNAVEVIFDFIPDDPAAIDDYLFPTSKDTGKRLTVGSGMNPPKTWVLEQGLTEGSEHSCIRREITKGTCTPVIFHFPDIDMNKWEETCFEE
;
A
#
# COMPACT_ATOMS: atom_id res chain seq x y z
N MET A 1 -62.83 -57.28 -7.49
CA MET A 1 -62.14 -57.98 -6.38
C MET A 1 -60.71 -57.47 -6.28
N VAL A 2 -60.22 -57.42 -5.05
CA VAL A 2 -59.22 -56.51 -4.45
C VAL A 2 -57.83 -56.52 -5.12
N LYS A 3 -57.26 -55.33 -5.44
CA LYS A 3 -55.80 -55.11 -5.58
C LYS A 3 -55.33 -54.36 -4.33
N ALA A 4 -54.66 -55.05 -3.42
CA ALA A 4 -54.01 -54.44 -2.26
C ALA A 4 -52.67 -53.83 -2.70
N LYS A 5 -52.53 -52.51 -2.55
CA LYS A 5 -51.26 -51.78 -2.71
C LYS A 5 -50.59 -51.70 -1.33
N LEU A 6 -49.44 -52.32 -1.20
CA LEU A 6 -48.58 -52.29 -0.03
C LEU A 6 -47.84 -50.94 -0.02
N HIS A 7 -48.09 -50.09 0.98
CA HIS A 7 -47.33 -48.86 1.20
C HIS A 7 -46.19 -49.13 2.18
N PHE A 8 -44.96 -49.18 1.67
CA PHE A 8 -43.74 -49.10 2.48
C PHE A 8 -43.47 -47.62 2.77
N GLY A 9 -43.75 -47.18 3.99
CA GLY A 9 -43.37 -45.86 4.47
C GLY A 9 -41.90 -45.85 4.88
N VAL A 10 -41.07 -45.12 4.15
CA VAL A 10 -39.70 -44.79 4.58
C VAL A 10 -39.79 -43.48 5.34
N VAL A 11 -39.60 -43.53 6.67
CA VAL A 11 -39.45 -42.33 7.50
C VAL A 11 -38.00 -41.87 7.38
N VAL A 12 -37.78 -40.79 6.62
CA VAL A 12 -36.47 -40.12 6.55
C VAL A 12 -36.44 -39.06 7.65
N LEU A 13 -35.70 -39.35 8.72
CA LEU A 13 -35.43 -38.41 9.81
C LEU A 13 -34.30 -37.48 9.36
N ILE A 14 -34.63 -36.28 8.89
CA ILE A 14 -33.64 -35.25 8.56
C ILE A 14 -33.26 -34.52 9.85
N MET A 15 -32.10 -34.84 10.41
CA MET A 15 -31.47 -33.99 11.42
C MET A 15 -30.90 -32.74 10.75
N VAL A 16 -31.59 -31.61 10.91
CA VAL A 16 -31.07 -30.29 10.53
C VAL A 16 -30.10 -29.85 11.64
N ALA A 17 -28.80 -29.95 11.36
CA ALA A 17 -27.77 -29.33 12.19
C ALA A 17 -27.78 -27.82 11.95
N LEU A 18 -28.30 -27.06 12.92
CA LEU A 18 -28.17 -25.61 12.99
C LEU A 18 -26.71 -25.26 13.33
N MET A 19 -25.89 -25.05 12.31
CA MET A 19 -24.58 -24.44 12.46
C MET A 19 -24.77 -22.94 12.70
N PHE A 20 -24.74 -22.53 13.96
CA PHE A 20 -24.58 -21.12 14.34
C PHE A 20 -23.17 -20.69 13.96
N GLY A 21 -23.02 -20.11 12.77
CA GLY A 21 -21.82 -19.36 12.39
C GLY A 21 -21.74 -18.13 13.26
N ALA A 22 -20.83 -18.13 14.23
CA ALA A 22 -20.45 -16.93 14.96
C ALA A 22 -19.78 -15.97 13.96
N CYS A 23 -20.47 -14.89 13.60
CA CYS A 23 -19.83 -13.75 12.94
C CYS A 23 -18.84 -13.16 13.93
N SER A 24 -17.56 -13.47 13.76
CA SER A 24 -16.48 -12.68 14.33
C SER A 24 -16.41 -11.40 13.49
N ASP A 25 -16.88 -10.29 14.06
CA ASP A 25 -16.65 -8.96 13.50
C ASP A 25 -15.14 -8.68 13.54
N THR A 26 -14.42 -9.16 12.52
CA THR A 26 -13.04 -8.75 12.28
C THR A 26 -13.10 -7.28 11.87
N VAL A 27 -12.77 -6.39 12.82
CA VAL A 27 -12.63 -4.97 12.55
C VAL A 27 -11.35 -4.79 11.72
N GLY A 28 -11.52 -4.55 10.41
CA GLY A 28 -10.42 -4.27 9.47
C GLY A 28 -10.53 -5.07 8.17
N GLY A 29 -11.28 -4.55 7.19
CA GLY A 29 -11.20 -5.02 5.81
C GLY A 29 -9.96 -4.49 5.08
N PRO A 30 -9.61 -5.00 3.89
CA PRO A 30 -8.53 -4.44 3.08
C PRO A 30 -8.78 -2.96 2.80
N CYS A 31 -7.71 -2.17 2.76
CA CYS A 31 -7.81 -0.75 2.46
C CYS A 31 -8.02 -0.54 0.95
N GLU A 32 -8.97 0.32 0.61
CA GLU A 32 -9.24 0.73 -0.77
C GLU A 32 -8.71 2.15 -0.96
N TYR A 33 -8.21 2.42 -2.17
CA TYR A 33 -7.56 3.68 -2.51
C TYR A 33 -8.08 4.21 -3.85
N MET A 34 -8.15 5.53 -3.95
CA MET A 34 -8.21 6.29 -5.19
C MET A 34 -6.79 6.55 -5.68
N ASP A 35 -6.54 6.37 -6.97
CA ASP A 35 -5.22 6.57 -7.57
C ASP A 35 -5.20 7.85 -8.41
N ILE A 36 -4.23 8.71 -8.15
CA ILE A 36 -3.94 9.93 -8.90
C ILE A 36 -2.55 9.75 -9.53
N PRO A 37 -2.47 9.55 -10.85
CA PRO A 37 -1.20 9.34 -11.53
C PRO A 37 -0.42 10.66 -11.68
N GLY A 38 0.90 10.55 -11.72
CA GLY A 38 1.80 11.67 -11.84
C GLY A 38 3.25 11.24 -11.92
N ILE A 39 4.12 12.20 -11.62
CA ILE A 39 5.55 12.00 -11.48
C ILE A 39 6.01 12.41 -10.07
N ALA A 40 7.05 11.77 -9.58
CA ALA A 40 7.82 12.23 -8.45
C ALA A 40 9.14 12.81 -8.97
N ARG A 41 9.36 14.10 -8.72
CA ARG A 41 10.64 14.75 -8.99
C ARG A 41 11.48 14.74 -7.74
N VAL A 42 12.64 14.10 -7.77
CA VAL A 42 13.56 14.10 -6.65
C VAL A 42 14.18 15.48 -6.50
N VAL A 43 13.95 16.12 -5.36
CA VAL A 43 14.46 17.46 -5.02
C VAL A 43 15.84 17.37 -4.39
N SER A 44 16.12 16.31 -3.62
CA SER A 44 17.46 16.07 -3.05
C SER A 44 17.65 14.62 -2.65
N ALA A 45 18.91 14.20 -2.58
CA ALA A 45 19.34 12.92 -2.05
C ALA A 45 20.64 13.13 -1.24
N ASN A 46 20.50 13.54 0.02
CA ASN A 46 21.61 13.96 0.87
C ASN A 46 21.91 12.93 1.96
N GLU A 47 23.08 13.01 2.60
CA GLU A 47 23.37 12.17 3.77
C GLU A 47 22.28 12.34 4.83
N ALA A 48 21.74 11.22 5.31
CA ALA A 48 20.69 11.22 6.32
C ALA A 48 21.27 11.68 7.67
N ASN A 49 20.46 12.35 8.49
CA ASN A 49 20.86 12.68 9.85
C ASN A 49 21.09 11.39 10.64
N PRO A 50 22.26 11.18 11.29
CA PRO A 50 22.52 9.95 12.05
C PRO A 50 21.52 9.65 13.19
N ALA A 51 20.78 10.65 13.66
CA ALA A 51 19.74 10.49 14.67
C ALA A 51 18.40 9.98 14.13
N ASP A 52 18.21 9.97 12.80
CA ASP A 52 17.00 9.46 12.16
C ASP A 52 16.98 7.93 12.10
N PHE A 53 15.83 7.38 11.75
CA PHE A 53 15.69 5.95 11.52
C PHE A 53 16.26 5.58 10.14
N ASN A 54 17.43 4.95 10.12
CA ASN A 54 18.27 4.83 8.92
C ASN A 54 18.67 3.38 8.63
N CYS A 55 18.74 3.05 7.34
CA CYS A 55 19.62 1.98 6.87
C CYS A 55 21.10 2.35 7.07
N LYS A 56 22.01 1.37 6.91
CA LYS A 56 23.45 1.65 6.85
C LYS A 56 23.76 2.57 5.67
N ASN A 57 24.64 3.57 5.89
CA ASN A 57 25.00 4.57 4.88
C ASN A 57 23.78 5.21 4.18
N ALA A 58 22.75 5.54 4.96
CA ALA A 58 21.50 6.04 4.43
C ALA A 58 21.61 7.46 3.87
N VAL A 59 20.69 7.75 2.95
CA VAL A 59 20.44 9.10 2.44
C VAL A 59 18.99 9.49 2.69
N GLU A 60 18.76 10.77 2.97
CA GLU A 60 17.43 11.35 2.94
C GLU A 60 17.11 11.74 1.49
N VAL A 61 16.10 11.08 0.92
CA VAL A 61 15.58 11.40 -0.41
C VAL A 61 14.31 12.21 -0.26
N ILE A 62 14.35 13.46 -0.74
CA ILE A 62 13.19 14.35 -0.78
C ILE A 62 12.68 14.42 -2.21
N PHE A 63 11.36 14.33 -2.39
CA PHE A 63 10.71 14.48 -3.68
C PHE A 63 9.45 15.35 -3.59
N ASP A 64 9.07 15.91 -4.74
CA ASP A 64 7.79 16.57 -4.96
C ASP A 64 6.96 15.71 -5.91
N PHE A 65 5.69 15.48 -5.57
CA PHE A 65 4.73 14.87 -6.48
C PHE A 65 4.11 15.93 -7.41
N ILE A 66 3.93 15.59 -8.67
CA ILE A 66 3.31 16.44 -9.67
C ILE A 66 2.27 15.56 -10.40
N PRO A 67 0.97 15.81 -10.25
CA PRO A 67 -0.05 15.01 -10.93
C PRO A 67 0.01 15.21 -12.44
N ASP A 68 -0.32 14.16 -13.20
CA ASP A 68 -0.39 14.21 -14.67
C ASP A 68 -1.44 15.23 -15.14
N ASP A 69 -2.56 15.30 -14.42
CA ASP A 69 -3.58 16.35 -14.58
C ASP A 69 -3.49 17.34 -13.41
N PRO A 70 -3.03 18.59 -13.64
CA PRO A 70 -2.98 19.62 -12.60
C PRO A 70 -4.34 19.92 -11.95
N ALA A 71 -5.46 19.66 -12.64
CA ALA A 71 -6.80 19.88 -12.09
C ALA A 71 -7.17 18.84 -11.02
N ALA A 72 -6.50 17.69 -10.98
CA ALA A 72 -6.78 16.64 -9.99
C ALA A 72 -6.57 17.10 -8.54
N ILE A 73 -5.78 18.15 -8.32
CA ILE A 73 -5.53 18.74 -6.99
C ILE A 73 -6.85 19.22 -6.34
N ASP A 74 -7.79 19.72 -7.14
CA ASP A 74 -9.08 20.22 -6.64
C ASP A 74 -9.96 19.09 -6.09
N ASP A 75 -9.70 17.84 -6.51
CA ASP A 75 -10.46 16.65 -6.14
C ASP A 75 -9.78 15.79 -5.06
N TYR A 76 -8.65 16.23 -4.49
CA TYR A 76 -7.99 15.51 -3.40
C TYR A 76 -8.94 15.35 -2.19
N LEU A 77 -9.05 14.12 -1.68
CA LEU A 77 -9.72 13.80 -0.42
C LEU A 77 -8.93 14.34 0.78
N PHE A 78 -7.61 14.48 0.63
CA PHE A 78 -6.69 14.97 1.68
C PHE A 78 -5.92 16.23 1.24
N PRO A 79 -6.60 17.39 1.08
CA PRO A 79 -5.99 18.61 0.54
C PRO A 79 -4.93 19.24 1.47
N THR A 80 -4.90 18.87 2.75
CA THR A 80 -3.86 19.32 3.68
C THR A 80 -2.57 18.49 3.59
N SER A 81 -2.63 17.31 2.97
CA SER A 81 -1.44 16.54 2.65
C SER A 81 -0.79 17.15 1.41
N LYS A 82 0.29 17.91 1.66
CA LYS A 82 1.12 18.59 0.64
C LYS A 82 1.57 17.59 -0.44
N ASP A 83 1.96 18.08 -1.61
CA ASP A 83 2.67 17.27 -2.62
C ASP A 83 4.19 17.46 -2.58
N THR A 84 4.65 18.54 -1.97
CA THR A 84 6.06 18.92 -1.92
C THR A 84 6.76 18.44 -0.65
N GLY A 85 8.08 18.25 -0.72
CA GLY A 85 8.94 17.98 0.41
C GLY A 85 8.67 16.61 1.06
N LYS A 86 8.26 15.62 0.25
CA LYS A 86 8.00 14.27 0.72
C LYS A 86 9.28 13.50 0.87
N ARG A 87 9.35 12.69 1.93
CA ARG A 87 10.48 11.80 2.16
C ARG A 87 10.14 10.42 1.60
N LEU A 88 11.02 9.88 0.75
CA LEU A 88 10.95 8.48 0.37
C LEU A 88 11.50 7.63 1.52
N THR A 89 10.73 6.64 1.95
CA THR A 89 11.13 5.71 3.02
C THR A 89 10.94 4.27 2.58
N VAL A 90 11.70 3.37 3.21
CA VAL A 90 11.65 1.92 2.98
C VAL A 90 11.32 1.17 4.28
N GLY A 91 10.80 -0.05 4.15
CA GLY A 91 10.40 -0.88 5.28
C GLY A 91 9.46 -0.15 6.25
N SER A 92 9.81 -0.14 7.53
CA SER A 92 9.04 0.52 8.60
C SER A 92 9.31 2.03 8.72
N GLY A 93 9.63 2.71 7.62
CA GLY A 93 9.86 4.16 7.58
C GLY A 93 11.33 4.59 7.68
N MET A 94 12.27 3.74 7.27
CA MET A 94 13.70 4.06 7.27
C MET A 94 14.10 4.94 6.10
N ASN A 95 15.11 5.79 6.28
CA ASN A 95 15.86 6.36 5.16
C ASN A 95 16.61 5.25 4.41
N PRO A 96 16.52 5.19 3.07
CA PRO A 96 17.07 4.11 2.28
C PRO A 96 18.61 4.15 2.19
N PRO A 97 19.25 3.01 1.93
CA PRO A 97 20.70 2.94 1.74
C PRO A 97 21.11 3.62 0.43
N LYS A 98 22.23 4.36 0.46
CA LYS A 98 22.72 5.15 -0.68
C LYS A 98 22.91 4.34 -1.96
N THR A 99 23.41 3.11 -1.85
CA THR A 99 23.69 2.23 -3.00
C THR A 99 22.42 1.92 -3.76
N TRP A 100 21.36 1.47 -3.07
CA TRP A 100 20.06 1.21 -3.67
C TRP A 100 19.48 2.48 -4.31
N VAL A 101 19.53 3.62 -3.62
CA VAL A 101 19.03 4.91 -4.17
C VAL A 101 19.70 5.23 -5.52
N LEU A 102 21.02 5.05 -5.63
CA LEU A 102 21.75 5.26 -6.87
C LEU A 102 21.38 4.25 -7.97
N GLU A 103 21.21 2.98 -7.62
CA GLU A 103 20.82 1.92 -8.55
C GLU A 103 19.41 2.12 -9.13
N GLN A 104 18.49 2.66 -8.32
CA GLN A 104 17.14 3.03 -8.77
C GLN A 104 17.12 4.37 -9.53
N GLY A 105 18.25 5.07 -9.66
CA GLY A 105 18.30 6.36 -10.36
C GLY A 105 17.65 7.51 -9.59
N LEU A 106 17.42 7.37 -8.29
CA LEU A 106 16.84 8.38 -7.39
C LEU A 106 17.88 9.47 -7.06
N THR A 107 18.21 10.28 -8.05
CA THR A 107 19.18 11.39 -7.96
C THR A 107 18.48 12.73 -8.05
N GLU A 108 19.07 13.79 -7.51
CA GLU A 108 18.50 15.14 -7.59
C GLU A 108 18.17 15.52 -9.05
N GLY A 109 16.94 15.97 -9.29
CA GLY A 109 16.40 16.31 -10.60
C GLY A 109 15.83 15.13 -11.39
N SER A 110 16.03 13.88 -10.95
CA SER A 110 15.41 12.72 -11.60
C SER A 110 13.89 12.73 -11.43
N GLU A 111 13.19 12.19 -12.43
CA GLU A 111 11.74 12.03 -12.45
C GLU A 111 11.41 10.56 -12.60
N HIS A 112 10.48 10.09 -11.77
CA HIS A 112 10.01 8.71 -11.73
C HIS A 112 8.50 8.70 -11.79
N SER A 113 7.91 7.66 -12.37
CA SER A 113 6.47 7.47 -12.32
C SER A 113 6.04 7.38 -10.85
N CYS A 114 4.94 8.06 -10.51
CA CYS A 114 4.44 8.05 -9.15
C CYS A 114 2.92 8.08 -9.15
N ILE A 115 2.32 7.32 -8.25
CA ILE A 115 0.89 7.32 -8.02
C ILE A 115 0.65 7.79 -6.59
N ARG A 116 0.01 8.95 -6.43
CA ARG A 116 -0.56 9.36 -5.16
C ARG A 116 -1.82 8.54 -4.93
N ARG A 117 -1.83 7.75 -3.86
CA ARG A 117 -2.98 6.92 -3.49
C ARG A 117 -3.63 7.49 -2.24
N GLU A 118 -4.92 7.77 -2.31
CA GLU A 118 -5.69 8.33 -1.20
C GLU A 118 -6.74 7.32 -0.71
N ILE A 119 -6.75 7.04 0.58
CA ILE A 119 -7.63 6.01 1.15
C ILE A 119 -9.11 6.41 0.98
N THR A 120 -9.92 5.50 0.46
CA THR A 120 -11.39 5.66 0.35
C THR A 120 -12.14 4.78 1.35
N LYS A 121 -11.49 3.74 1.87
CA LYS A 121 -12.05 2.80 2.85
C LYS A 121 -10.96 2.13 3.66
N GLY A 122 -11.20 1.93 4.96
CA GLY A 122 -10.27 1.29 5.91
C GLY A 122 -9.60 2.29 6.83
N THR A 123 -8.56 1.85 7.54
CA THR A 123 -7.83 2.66 8.54
C THR A 123 -6.31 2.64 8.33
N CYS A 124 -5.87 2.41 7.08
CA CYS A 124 -4.46 2.51 6.69
C CYS A 124 -3.99 3.97 6.60
N THR A 125 -2.73 4.17 6.20
CA THR A 125 -2.17 5.51 5.94
C THR A 125 -3.03 6.27 4.92
N PRO A 126 -3.49 7.49 5.24
CA PRO A 126 -4.43 8.22 4.40
C PRO A 126 -3.94 8.56 2.99
N VAL A 127 -2.67 8.97 2.87
CA VAL A 127 -2.02 9.29 1.60
C VAL A 127 -0.70 8.54 1.53
N ILE A 128 -0.51 7.76 0.46
CA ILE A 128 0.74 7.07 0.16
C ILE A 128 1.17 7.38 -1.27
N PHE A 129 2.48 7.26 -1.53
CA PHE A 129 3.05 7.42 -2.86
C PHE A 129 3.61 6.07 -3.31
N HIS A 130 3.18 5.61 -4.46
CA HIS A 130 3.61 4.35 -5.04
C HIS A 130 4.44 4.61 -6.30
N PHE A 131 5.61 3.97 -6.40
CA PHE A 131 6.54 4.11 -7.51
C PHE A 131 6.56 2.80 -8.31
N PRO A 132 5.85 2.72 -9.45
CA PRO A 132 5.74 1.48 -10.21
C PRO A 132 7.01 1.10 -10.98
N ASP A 133 7.93 2.05 -11.19
CA ASP A 133 9.20 1.88 -11.88
C ASP A 133 10.40 1.66 -10.94
N ILE A 134 10.19 1.73 -9.63
CA ILE A 134 11.21 1.49 -8.61
C ILE A 134 11.03 0.11 -7.98
N ASP A 135 12.11 -0.69 -7.96
CA ASP A 135 12.10 -2.00 -7.32
C ASP A 135 12.25 -1.86 -5.79
N MET A 136 11.10 -1.67 -5.13
CA MET A 136 10.98 -1.51 -3.68
C MET A 136 11.28 -2.77 -2.87
N ASN A 137 11.69 -3.88 -3.48
CA ASN A 137 12.01 -5.13 -2.77
C ASN A 137 13.52 -5.36 -2.58
N LYS A 138 14.39 -4.55 -3.21
CA LYS A 138 15.85 -4.78 -3.19
C LYS A 138 16.63 -3.98 -2.16
N TRP A 139 15.99 -3.03 -1.47
CA TRP A 139 16.70 -2.21 -0.49
C TRP A 139 17.19 -3.02 0.71
N GLU A 140 16.51 -4.10 1.09
CA GLU A 140 16.81 -4.90 2.29
C GLU A 140 18.23 -5.47 2.26
N GLU A 141 18.67 -6.02 1.12
CA GLU A 141 20.00 -6.60 0.93
C GLU A 141 21.08 -5.57 1.30
N THR A 142 21.01 -4.39 0.69
CA THR A 142 21.96 -3.29 0.96
C THR A 142 21.80 -2.62 2.33
N CYS A 143 20.62 -2.70 2.95
CA CYS A 143 20.34 -2.07 4.23
C CYS A 143 20.96 -2.81 5.41
N PHE A 144 21.04 -4.16 5.30
CA PHE A 144 21.46 -5.05 6.38
C PHE A 144 22.79 -5.80 6.11
N GLU A 145 23.47 -5.52 4.99
CA GLU A 145 24.81 -6.04 4.72
C GLU A 145 25.85 -5.59 5.78
N GLU A 146 26.56 -6.57 6.36
CA GLU A 146 27.58 -6.38 7.42
C GLU A 146 28.88 -5.74 6.91
#